data_AF-A0A3D0IC83-F1
#
_entry.id   AF-A0A3D0IC83-F1
#
_cell.length_a   1.000
_cell.length_b   1.000
_cell.length_c   1.000
_cell.angle_alpha   90.00
_cell.angle_beta   90.00
_cell.angle_gamma   90.00
#
_symmetry.space_group_name_H-M   'P 1'
#
loop_
_entity.id
_entity.type
_entity.pdbx_description
1 polymer ?
#
loop_
_entity_poly.entity_id
_entity_poly.type
_entity_poly.pdbx_seq_one_letter_code
_entity_poly.pdbx_strand_id
1 'polypeptide(L)'
;MNALTPIELGRLHLIHRRGSHKRCAPGVVKPFLDFYVRDSELDIAMRSHKIDQPRQSLADGENDLGRFRCGYGQFYSEEGVQS
;
A
#
# COMPACT_ATOMS: atom_id res chain seq x y z
N MET A 1 6.11 -8.28 1.69
CA MET A 1 5.38 -8.04 0.44
C MET A 1 3.99 -7.60 0.80
N ASN A 2 3.58 -6.43 0.29
CA ASN A 2 2.20 -5.97 0.31
C ASN A 2 1.75 -5.95 -1.14
N ALA A 3 0.70 -6.69 -1.46
CA ALA A 3 0.16 -6.77 -2.82
C ALA A 3 -1.34 -6.51 -2.77
N LEU A 4 -1.84 -5.79 -3.78
CA LEU A 4 -3.26 -5.54 -3.96
C LEU A 4 -3.64 -5.96 -5.38
N THR A 5 -4.70 -6.74 -5.50
CA THR A 5 -5.24 -7.18 -6.79
C THR A 5 -6.69 -6.74 -6.88
N PRO A 6 -7.08 -5.93 -7.87
CA PRO A 6 -8.47 -5.53 -8.05
C PRO A 6 -9.32 -6.76 -8.36
N ILE A 7 -10.51 -6.85 -7.74
CA ILE A 7 -11.53 -7.84 -8.07
C ILE A 7 -12.59 -7.17 -8.95
N GLU A 8 -13.06 -6.00 -8.52
CA GLU A 8 -14.04 -5.15 -9.20
C GLU A 8 -13.84 -3.69 -8.75
N LEU A 9 -14.58 -2.75 -9.33
CA LEU A 9 -14.50 -1.35 -8.91
C LEU A 9 -14.86 -1.22 -7.42
N GLY A 10 -13.95 -0.63 -6.63
CA GLY A 10 -14.14 -0.44 -5.19
C GLY A 10 -13.87 -1.68 -4.33
N ARG A 11 -13.46 -2.82 -4.92
CA ARG A 11 -13.09 -4.02 -4.15
C ARG A 11 -11.80 -4.63 -4.66
N LEU A 12 -10.91 -4.96 -3.72
CA LEU A 12 -9.63 -5.58 -4.00
C LEU A 12 -9.34 -6.71 -3.01
N HIS A 13 -8.47 -7.62 -3.42
CA HIS A 13 -7.82 -8.56 -2.53
C HIS A 13 -6.49 -7.99 -2.07
N LEU A 14 -6.23 -7.99 -0.77
CA LEU A 14 -4.97 -7.53 -0.18
C LEU A 14 -4.22 -8.72 0.42
N ILE A 15 -2.94 -8.85 0.06
CA ILE A 15 -2.02 -9.85 0.63
C ILE A 15 -0.91 -9.12 1.37
N HIS A 16 -0.82 -9.35 2.68
CA HIS A 16 0.31 -8.93 3.51
C HIS A 16 1.13 -10.16 3.90
N ARG A 17 2.33 -10.29 3.34
CA ARG A 17 3.23 -11.41 3.65
C ARG A 17 4.57 -10.91 4.12
N ARG A 18 5.04 -11.38 5.27
CA ARG A 18 6.38 -11.11 5.78
C ARG A 18 7.15 -12.42 5.90
N GLY A 19 8.47 -12.32 5.81
CA GLY A 19 9.39 -13.44 5.99
C GLY A 19 10.69 -12.91 6.56
N SER A 20 11.44 -13.78 7.23
CA SER A 20 12.78 -13.47 7.73
C SER A 20 13.82 -14.28 6.98
N HIS A 21 15.07 -13.84 7.04
CA HIS A 21 16.17 -14.65 6.56
C HIS A 21 16.33 -15.91 7.42
N LYS A 22 16.77 -17.03 6.82
CA LYS A 22 16.95 -18.32 7.51
C LYS A 22 17.93 -18.32 8.68
N ARG A 23 18.78 -17.29 8.77
CA ARG A 23 19.78 -17.11 9.84
C ARG A 23 19.21 -16.48 11.11
N CYS A 24 17.98 -15.98 11.07
CA CYS A 24 17.38 -15.31 12.21
C CYS A 24 16.86 -16.33 13.23
N ALA A 25 17.07 -16.08 14.52
CA ALA A 25 16.62 -16.97 15.59
C ALA A 25 15.07 -16.98 15.68
N PRO A 26 14.40 -18.14 15.62
CA PRO A 26 12.94 -18.22 15.59
C PRO A 26 12.25 -17.50 16.77
N GLY A 27 12.84 -17.59 17.97
CA GLY A 27 12.30 -16.94 19.18
C GLY A 27 12.29 -15.41 19.13
N VAL A 28 13.13 -14.79 18.28
CA VAL A 28 13.17 -13.34 18.08
C VAL A 28 12.31 -12.93 16.88
N VAL A 29 12.33 -13.75 15.82
CA VAL A 29 11.60 -13.48 14.58
C VAL A 29 10.10 -13.47 14.81
N LYS A 30 9.55 -14.45 15.54
CA LYS A 30 8.11 -14.58 15.66
C LYS A 30 7.46 -13.35 16.31
N PRO A 31 7.92 -12.85 17.48
CA PRO A 31 7.37 -11.62 18.05
C PRO A 31 7.49 -10.41 17.13
N PHE A 32 8.60 -10.30 16.40
CA PHE A 32 8.82 -9.21 15.44
C PHE A 32 7.82 -9.27 14.28
N LEU A 33 7.59 -10.45 13.69
CA LEU A 33 6.62 -10.62 12.62
C LEU A 33 5.18 -10.39 13.12
N ASP A 34 4.85 -10.87 14.31
CA ASP A 34 3.53 -10.67 14.92
C ASP A 34 3.23 -9.17 15.12
N PHE A 35 4.24 -8.37 15.50
CA PHE A 35 4.11 -6.91 15.58
C PHE A 35 3.77 -6.29 14.23
N TYR A 36 4.48 -6.65 13.16
CA TYR A 36 4.23 -6.10 11.83
C TYR A 36 2.87 -6.48 11.25
N VAL A 37 2.35 -7.66 11.60
CA VAL A 37 0.99 -8.06 11.21
C VAL A 37 -0.03 -7.12 11.87
N ARG A 38 0.09 -6.87 13.17
CA ARG A 38 -0.81 -5.94 13.89
C ARG A 38 -0.72 -4.51 13.39
N ASP A 39 0.49 -4.05 13.09
CA ASP A 39 0.70 -2.72 12.50
C ASP A 39 -0.03 -2.59 11.15
N SER A 40 0.01 -3.65 10.32
CA SER A 40 -0.72 -3.66 9.05
C SER A 40 -2.25 -3.65 9.20
N GLU A 41 -2.79 -4.15 10.31
CA GLU A 41 -4.23 -4.13 10.59
C GLU A 41 -4.75 -2.69 10.84
N LEU A 42 -3.91 -1.83 11.44
CA LEU A 42 -4.23 -0.41 11.63
C LEU A 42 -4.40 0.31 10.28
N ASP A 43 -3.49 0.01 9.36
CA ASP A 43 -3.51 0.51 7.99
C ASP A 43 -4.78 0.06 7.24
N ILE A 44 -5.18 -1.20 7.42
CA ILE A 44 -6.40 -1.75 6.81
C ILE A 44 -7.62 -1.03 7.37
N ALA A 45 -7.74 -0.87 8.69
CA ALA A 45 -8.86 -0.20 9.31
C ALA A 45 -9.04 1.23 8.78
N MET A 46 -7.93 1.98 8.65
CA MET A 46 -7.94 3.31 8.05
C MET A 46 -8.37 3.28 6.58
N ARG A 47 -7.81 2.39 5.76
CA ARG A 47 -8.13 2.32 4.33
C ARG A 47 -9.57 1.92 4.06
N SER A 48 -10.14 1.03 4.88
CA SER A 48 -11.52 0.56 4.74
C SER A 48 -12.59 1.62 5.03
N HIS A 49 -12.25 2.69 5.74
CA HIS A 49 -13.19 3.76 6.12
C HIS A 49 -12.89 5.11 5.48
N LYS A 50 -11.83 5.20 4.66
CA LYS A 50 -11.49 6.42 3.93
C LYS A 50 -12.30 6.50 2.63
N ILE A 51 -12.74 7.71 2.30
CA ILE A 51 -13.36 8.04 1.02
C ILE A 51 -12.25 8.46 0.07
N ASP A 52 -12.32 8.03 -1.19
CA ASP A 52 -11.38 8.50 -2.20
C ASP A 52 -11.53 10.00 -2.43
N GLN A 53 -10.41 10.72 -2.45
CA GLN A 53 -10.36 12.15 -2.64
C GLN A 53 -9.41 12.47 -3.82
N PRO A 54 -9.97 12.72 -5.02
CA PRO A 54 -9.18 12.95 -6.22
C PRO A 54 -8.29 14.21 -6.13
N ARG A 55 -8.75 15.25 -5.42
CA ARG A 55 -7.98 16.46 -5.14
C ARG A 55 -7.82 16.63 -3.64
N GLN A 56 -6.63 16.34 -3.14
CA GLN A 56 -6.28 16.47 -1.72
C GLN A 56 -5.72 17.87 -1.46
N SER A 57 -6.10 18.44 -0.33
CA SER A 57 -5.42 19.61 0.23
C SER A 57 -4.12 19.13 0.86
N LEU A 58 -2.99 19.61 0.34
CA LEU A 58 -1.67 19.26 0.85
C LEU A 58 -1.22 20.35 1.83
N ALA A 59 -0.72 19.94 2.99
CA ALA A 59 -0.08 20.85 3.93
C ALA A 59 1.32 21.24 3.45
N ASP A 60 1.85 22.36 3.98
CA ASP A 60 3.22 22.80 3.67
C ASP A 60 4.23 21.70 4.05
N GLY A 61 5.02 21.26 3.07
CA GLY A 61 6.00 20.18 3.22
C GLY A 61 5.53 18.80 2.71
N GLU A 62 4.25 18.63 2.37
CA GLU A 62 3.73 17.40 1.75
C GLU A 62 4.01 17.39 0.24
N ASN A 63 5.25 17.04 -0.12
CA ASN A 63 5.76 17.24 -1.47
C ASN A 63 6.10 15.92 -2.18
N ASP A 64 5.10 15.09 -2.53
CA ASP A 64 5.32 14.04 -3.57
C ASP A 64 4.05 13.37 -4.12
N LEU A 65 2.88 13.63 -3.55
CA LEU A 65 1.69 12.85 -3.85
C LEU A 65 1.22 12.97 -5.31
N GLY A 66 1.36 14.17 -5.89
CA GLY A 66 1.07 14.41 -7.31
C GLY A 66 1.99 13.63 -8.25
N ARG A 67 3.30 13.59 -7.96
CA ARG A 67 4.28 12.84 -8.76
C ARG A 67 4.06 11.33 -8.64
N PHE A 68 3.80 10.85 -7.42
CA PHE A 68 3.44 9.46 -7.20
C PHE A 68 2.21 9.04 -8.02
N ARG A 69 1.13 9.84 -7.98
CA ARG A 69 -0.10 9.57 -8.74
C ARG A 69 0.14 9.61 -10.26
N CYS A 70 0.94 10.57 -10.74
CA CYS A 70 1.34 10.64 -12.16
C CYS A 70 2.09 9.37 -12.59
N GLY A 71 3.09 8.96 -11.80
CA GLY A 71 3.83 7.72 -12.04
C GLY A 71 2.95 6.47 -11.98
N TYR A 72 1.90 6.45 -11.14
CA TYR A 72 0.95 5.34 -11.09
C TYR A 72 -0.05 5.34 -12.26
N GLY A 73 -0.31 6.52 -12.85
CA GLY A 73 -1.19 6.67 -14.01
C GLY A 73 -0.74 5.84 -15.23
N GLN A 74 0.57 5.59 -15.37
CA GLN A 74 1.12 4.81 -16.49
C GLN A 74 0.52 3.40 -16.63
N PHE A 75 0.01 2.81 -15.54
CA PHE A 75 -0.60 1.47 -15.56
C PHE A 75 -2.04 1.46 -16.10
N TYR A 76 -2.63 2.63 -16.31
CA TYR A 76 -4.01 2.81 -16.76
C TYR A 76 -4.12 3.65 -18.04
N SER A 77 -2.99 4.15 -18.56
CA SER A 77 -2.93 4.84 -19.84
C SER A 77 -2.89 3.83 -21.00
N GLU A 78 -3.55 4.14 -22.11
CA GLU A 78 -3.40 3.36 -23.36
C GLU A 78 -1.95 3.45 -23.87
N GLU A 79 -1.42 2.34 -24.39
CA GLU A 79 -0.07 2.31 -24.96
C GLU A 79 0.06 3.40 -26.05
N GLY A 80 1.04 4.30 -25.89
CA GLY A 80 1.34 5.35 -26.86
C GLY A 80 0.79 6.74 -26.53
N VAL A 81 0.00 6.91 -25.47
CA VAL A 81 -0.38 8.25 -24.98
C VAL A 81 0.66 8.72 -23.97
N GLN A 82 1.75 9.31 -24.47
CA GLN A 82 2.67 10.10 -23.65
C GLN A 82 2.01 11.46 -23.41
N SER A 83 1.61 11.70 -22.16
CA SER A 83 1.19 13.01 -21.65
C SER A 83 2.36 13.95 -21.42
#